data_AF-A0A177BB28-F1
#
_entry.id   AF-A0A177BB28-F1
#
_cell.length_a   1.000
_cell.length_b   1.000
_cell.length_c   1.000
_cell.angle_alpha   90.00
_cell.angle_beta   90.00
_cell.angle_gamma   90.00
#
_symmetry.space_group_name_H-M   'P 1'
#
loop_
_entity.id
_entity.type
_entity.pdbx_description
1 polymer ?
#
loop_
_entity_poly.entity_id
_entity_poly.type
_entity_poly.pdbx_seq_one_letter_code
_entity_poly.pdbx_strand_id
1 'polypeptide(L)'
;MKSTLIEDETFNSGRYSSEELKQLSKNIDLYCKDKDLQDRFDIFNYTGKNRIKKRNTIEFYSYMCKGLNRRKISVYNAAHRMCLGHTKKGQFTKEEIEKLIKLHEINGNNWVKIGIDMGRNGRSVQNKMDAMQNSKIYNSGKWNEKECTNFLEAIAECKGNNVSYSDMPWDDIILKVKTRSIEQCKNHWVQSVIVQTRKWNPIKNYRLIKRIYKQKPVHQFSIDWKLIEKKFKYKYQIPFLQRKFKFMKSQSKCTKKSTDFQEQLVYIMLYVKS
;
A
#
# COMPACT_ATOMS: atom_id res chain seq x y z
N MET A 1 21.80 40.84 -6.79
CA MET A 1 21.60 40.25 -5.46
C MET A 1 20.34 39.39 -5.50
N LYS A 2 20.52 38.10 -5.21
CA LYS A 2 19.55 37.05 -4.84
C LYS A 2 18.12 37.18 -5.35
N SER A 3 17.83 36.37 -6.38
CA SER A 3 16.51 35.82 -6.66
C SER A 3 15.88 35.28 -5.38
N THR A 4 14.74 35.84 -5.00
CA THR A 4 13.91 35.34 -3.91
C THR A 4 13.52 33.90 -4.24
N LEU A 5 14.13 32.97 -3.52
CA LEU A 5 13.77 31.55 -3.54
C LEU A 5 12.29 31.47 -3.16
N ILE A 6 11.45 31.10 -4.12
CA ILE A 6 10.08 30.66 -3.85
C ILE A 6 10.26 29.45 -2.93
N GLU A 7 9.82 29.57 -1.68
CA GLU A 7 9.73 28.42 -0.77
C GLU A 7 8.92 27.35 -1.50
N ASP A 8 9.53 26.18 -1.75
CA ASP A 8 8.84 25.05 -2.36
C ASP A 8 7.61 24.72 -1.49
N GLU A 9 6.40 25.08 -1.95
CA GLU A 9 5.16 24.75 -1.25
C GLU A 9 5.12 23.23 -0.98
N THR A 10 5.34 22.85 0.28
CA THR A 10 5.36 21.45 0.66
C THR A 10 3.93 20.93 0.74
N PHE A 11 3.45 20.34 -0.36
CA PHE A 11 2.15 19.68 -0.38
C PHE A 11 2.14 18.39 0.44
N ASN A 12 1.07 18.16 1.19
CA ASN A 12 0.86 16.89 1.88
C ASN A 12 0.73 15.73 0.88
N SER A 13 1.43 14.62 1.13
CA SER A 13 1.34 13.37 0.34
C SER A 13 0.76 12.22 1.17
N GLY A 14 0.46 11.08 0.55
CA GLY A 14 -0.08 9.91 1.25
C GLY A 14 -1.59 9.96 1.53
N ARG A 15 -2.03 9.33 2.63
CA ARG A 15 -3.45 9.19 2.99
C ARG A 15 -4.04 10.54 3.43
N TYR A 16 -5.31 10.76 3.07
CA TYR A 16 -6.07 11.90 3.55
C TYR A 16 -6.47 11.70 5.01
N SER A 17 -6.40 12.77 5.81
CA SER A 17 -6.97 12.80 7.15
C SER A 17 -8.50 12.85 7.10
N SER A 18 -9.15 12.57 8.23
CA SER A 18 -10.61 12.66 8.34
C SER A 18 -11.10 14.10 8.09
N GLU A 19 -10.34 15.09 8.53
CA GLU A 19 -10.60 16.52 8.36
C GLU A 19 -10.49 16.92 6.89
N GLU A 20 -9.44 16.46 6.19
CA GLU A 20 -9.27 16.74 4.76
C GLU A 20 -10.41 16.13 3.93
N LEU A 21 -10.90 14.93 4.28
CA LEU A 21 -12.04 14.30 3.61
C LEU A 21 -13.36 15.05 3.88
N LYS A 22 -13.58 15.51 5.13
CA LYS A 22 -14.75 16.33 5.48
C LYS A 22 -14.73 17.66 4.71
N GLN A 23 -13.58 18.33 4.65
CA GLN A 23 -13.42 19.57 3.90
C GLN A 23 -13.67 19.36 2.41
N LEU A 24 -13.10 18.30 1.81
CA LEU A 24 -13.35 17.98 0.41
C LEU A 24 -14.82 17.66 0.14
N SER A 25 -15.51 16.96 1.05
CA SER A 25 -16.95 16.73 0.92
C SER A 25 -17.73 18.03 0.88
N LYS A 26 -17.41 18.97 1.78
CA LYS A 26 -18.05 20.29 1.83
C LYS A 26 -17.79 21.08 0.54
N ASN A 27 -16.56 21.02 0.01
CA ASN A 27 -16.22 21.68 -1.25
C ASN A 27 -17.01 21.11 -2.43
N ILE A 28 -17.22 19.79 -2.45
CA ILE A 28 -18.07 19.11 -3.45
C ILE A 28 -19.52 19.59 -3.34
N ASP A 29 -20.09 19.62 -2.14
CA ASP A 29 -21.48 20.06 -1.93
C ASP A 29 -21.71 21.50 -2.36
N LEU A 30 -20.76 22.39 -2.06
CA LEU A 30 -20.78 23.78 -2.50
C LEU A 30 -20.73 23.89 -4.02
N TYR A 31 -19.91 23.08 -4.68
CA TYR A 31 -19.82 23.06 -6.14
C TYR A 31 -21.12 22.53 -6.77
N CYS A 32 -21.73 21.47 -6.21
CA CYS A 32 -23.03 20.99 -6.66
C CYS A 32 -24.11 22.08 -6.54
N LYS A 33 -24.16 22.77 -5.39
CA LYS A 33 -25.14 23.85 -5.16
C LYS A 33 -24.98 25.01 -6.13
N ASP A 34 -23.73 25.40 -6.42
CA ASP A 34 -23.43 26.48 -7.37
C ASP A 34 -23.78 26.12 -8.83
N LYS A 35 -23.62 24.84 -9.18
CA LYS A 35 -23.89 24.32 -10.53
C LYS A 35 -25.28 23.71 -10.70
N ASP A 36 -26.13 23.83 -9.70
CA ASP A 36 -27.47 23.24 -9.65
C ASP A 36 -27.48 21.72 -9.98
N LEU A 37 -26.49 21.00 -9.43
CA LEU A 37 -26.38 19.55 -9.58
C LEU A 37 -27.07 18.85 -8.40
N GLN A 38 -27.99 17.94 -8.72
CA GLN A 38 -28.76 17.17 -7.73
C GLN A 38 -27.94 16.00 -7.16
N ASP A 39 -27.12 15.35 -7.98
CA ASP A 39 -26.24 14.27 -7.54
C ASP A 39 -24.76 14.65 -7.69
N ARG A 40 -23.95 14.29 -6.68
CA ARG A 40 -22.47 14.39 -6.76
C ARG A 40 -21.92 13.56 -7.91
N PHE A 41 -22.59 12.46 -8.26
CA PHE A 41 -22.24 11.59 -9.39
C PHE A 41 -22.13 12.36 -10.70
N ASP A 42 -23.00 13.36 -10.91
CA ASP A 42 -23.08 14.15 -12.13
C ASP A 42 -21.83 15.03 -12.36
N ILE A 43 -21.03 15.29 -11.32
CA ILE A 43 -19.74 15.99 -11.45
C ILE A 43 -18.78 15.23 -12.38
N PHE A 44 -18.84 13.89 -12.38
CA PHE A 44 -17.87 13.03 -13.07
C PHE A 44 -18.51 12.03 -14.05
N ASN A 45 -19.82 11.80 -13.98
CA ASN A 45 -20.53 10.92 -14.88
C ASN A 45 -20.89 11.62 -16.20
N TYR A 46 -19.92 11.70 -17.11
CA TYR A 46 -20.14 12.29 -18.44
C TYR A 46 -20.55 11.23 -19.46
N THR A 47 -21.77 11.34 -20.01
CA THR A 47 -22.19 10.65 -21.25
C THR A 47 -22.09 11.60 -22.45
N GLY A 48 -21.75 11.08 -23.64
CA GLY A 48 -21.81 11.81 -24.92
C GLY A 48 -20.74 12.89 -25.18
N LYS A 49 -21.03 13.80 -26.13
CA LYS A 49 -20.12 14.85 -26.68
C LYS A 49 -19.63 15.89 -25.64
N ASN A 50 -20.17 15.87 -24.42
CA ASN A 50 -19.78 16.74 -23.30
C ASN A 50 -18.53 16.24 -22.53
N ARG A 51 -17.98 15.08 -22.90
CA ARG A 51 -16.81 14.42 -22.27
C ARG A 51 -15.53 15.28 -22.26
N ILE A 52 -15.46 16.32 -23.09
CA ILE A 52 -14.26 17.14 -23.36
C ILE A 52 -14.37 18.57 -22.78
N LYS A 53 -15.56 19.08 -22.42
CA LYS A 53 -15.75 20.53 -22.18
C LYS A 53 -15.71 21.02 -20.71
N LYS A 54 -15.63 20.15 -19.70
CA LYS A 54 -15.54 20.57 -18.27
C LYS A 54 -14.44 19.86 -17.47
N ARG A 55 -13.33 19.48 -18.11
CA ARG A 55 -12.15 18.98 -17.38
C ARG A 55 -11.23 20.14 -17.02
N ASN A 56 -10.89 20.24 -15.74
CA ASN A 56 -9.79 21.07 -15.25
C ASN A 56 -9.95 22.60 -15.44
N THR A 57 -11.15 23.15 -15.29
CA THR A 57 -11.26 24.60 -15.20
C THR A 57 -10.61 25.10 -13.91
N ILE A 58 -10.05 26.30 -13.97
CA ILE A 58 -9.53 27.00 -12.79
C ILE A 58 -10.60 27.07 -11.70
N GLU A 59 -11.85 27.28 -12.11
CA GLU A 59 -13.04 27.26 -11.28
C GLU A 59 -13.27 25.93 -10.55
N PHE A 60 -13.20 24.78 -11.22
CA PHE A 60 -13.35 23.49 -10.54
C PHE A 60 -12.32 23.35 -9.39
N TYR A 61 -11.07 23.70 -9.66
CA TYR A 61 -10.01 23.61 -8.67
C TYR A 61 -10.13 24.68 -7.57
N SER A 62 -10.69 25.86 -7.86
CA SER A 62 -10.90 26.90 -6.84
C SER A 62 -11.89 26.44 -5.77
N TYR A 63 -12.89 25.63 -6.14
CA TYR A 63 -13.76 24.95 -5.17
C TYR A 63 -13.04 23.77 -4.51
N MET A 64 -12.55 22.82 -5.29
CA MET A 64 -12.10 21.53 -4.77
C MET A 64 -10.86 21.65 -3.87
N CYS A 65 -9.91 22.52 -4.20
CA CYS A 65 -8.67 22.70 -3.43
C CYS A 65 -8.83 23.66 -2.23
N LYS A 66 -9.99 24.30 -2.04
CA LYS A 66 -10.19 25.29 -0.98
C LYS A 66 -9.97 24.64 0.41
N GLY A 67 -8.98 25.17 1.15
CA GLY A 67 -8.64 24.68 2.48
C GLY A 67 -7.89 23.33 2.50
N LEU A 68 -7.33 22.87 1.37
CA LEU A 68 -6.55 21.63 1.29
C LEU A 68 -5.11 21.90 0.84
N ASN A 69 -4.14 21.55 1.68
CA ASN A 69 -2.72 21.55 1.30
C ASN A 69 -2.36 20.28 0.51
N ARG A 70 -3.00 20.08 -0.66
CA ARG A 70 -2.84 18.90 -1.53
C ARG A 70 -2.67 19.33 -2.98
N ARG A 71 -1.82 18.61 -3.73
CA ARG A 71 -1.68 18.83 -5.18
C ARG A 71 -3.03 18.65 -5.89
N LYS A 72 -3.32 19.47 -6.90
CA LYS A 72 -4.56 19.44 -7.70
C LYS A 72 -4.96 18.03 -8.16
N ILE A 73 -4.01 17.27 -8.71
CA ILE A 73 -4.27 15.90 -9.17
C ILE A 73 -4.68 14.94 -8.04
N SER A 74 -4.14 15.13 -6.83
CA SER A 74 -4.50 14.34 -5.65
C SER A 74 -5.94 14.65 -5.23
N VAL A 75 -6.30 15.93 -5.20
CA VAL A 75 -7.65 16.40 -4.86
C VAL A 75 -8.66 15.90 -5.89
N TYR A 76 -8.35 16.03 -7.18
CA TYR A 76 -9.18 15.50 -8.28
C TYR A 76 -9.49 14.02 -8.09
N ASN A 77 -8.46 13.20 -7.87
CA ASN A 77 -8.63 11.77 -7.68
C ASN A 77 -9.44 11.43 -6.41
N ALA A 78 -9.29 12.23 -5.35
CA ALA A 78 -10.08 12.07 -4.12
C ALA A 78 -11.56 12.44 -4.35
N ALA A 79 -11.82 13.56 -5.01
CA ALA A 79 -13.18 14.00 -5.34
C ALA A 79 -13.89 13.01 -6.27
N HIS A 80 -13.18 12.53 -7.29
CA HIS A 80 -13.68 11.50 -8.21
C HIS A 80 -14.10 10.23 -7.46
N ARG A 81 -13.31 9.76 -6.48
CA ARG A 81 -13.67 8.60 -5.65
C ARG A 81 -14.88 8.86 -4.75
N MET A 82 -15.00 10.06 -4.21
CA MET A 82 -16.12 10.43 -3.32
C MET A 82 -17.43 10.57 -4.08
N CYS A 83 -17.39 11.11 -5.29
CA CYS A 83 -18.57 11.39 -6.10
C CYS A 83 -19.08 10.18 -6.87
N LEU A 84 -18.19 9.35 -7.43
CA LEU A 84 -18.62 8.19 -8.22
C LEU A 84 -19.14 7.02 -7.39
N GLY A 85 -19.27 7.18 -6.06
CA GLY A 85 -20.00 6.21 -5.23
C GLY A 85 -19.48 4.78 -5.38
N HIS A 86 -18.21 4.60 -5.78
CA HIS A 86 -17.55 3.31 -5.66
C HIS A 86 -17.16 3.10 -4.20
N THR A 87 -18.16 3.18 -3.33
CA THR A 87 -18.12 2.83 -1.92
C THR A 87 -17.63 1.41 -1.78
N LYS A 88 -17.10 1.09 -0.60
CA LYS A 88 -16.77 -0.29 -0.24
C LYS A 88 -18.08 -1.10 -0.22
N LYS A 89 -18.53 -1.60 -1.38
CA LYS A 89 -19.70 -2.47 -1.56
C LYS A 89 -19.51 -3.87 -0.94
N GLY A 90 -18.57 -4.01 0.00
CA GLY A 90 -18.28 -5.28 0.65
C GLY A 90 -17.83 -6.37 -0.32
N GLN A 91 -18.06 -7.62 0.08
CA GLN A 91 -17.73 -8.81 -0.70
C GLN A 91 -18.59 -8.86 -1.99
N PHE A 92 -18.09 -9.58 -2.99
CA PHE A 92 -18.85 -9.84 -4.20
C PHE A 92 -19.83 -10.98 -3.93
N THR A 93 -21.10 -10.78 -4.26
CA THR A 93 -22.09 -11.87 -4.25
C THR A 93 -21.85 -12.83 -5.42
N LYS A 94 -22.52 -13.98 -5.41
CA LYS A 94 -22.41 -14.95 -6.51
C LYS A 94 -22.92 -14.36 -7.83
N GLU A 95 -24.03 -13.62 -7.77
CA GLU A 95 -24.64 -12.96 -8.92
C GLU A 95 -23.71 -11.88 -9.50
N GLU A 96 -23.03 -11.12 -8.63
CA GLU A 96 -22.03 -10.13 -9.08
C GLU A 96 -20.82 -10.79 -9.74
N ILE A 97 -20.42 -11.98 -9.27
CA ILE A 97 -19.33 -12.75 -9.89
C ILE A 97 -19.73 -13.24 -11.28
N GLU A 98 -20.94 -13.78 -11.44
CA GLU A 98 -21.46 -14.20 -12.74
C GLU A 98 -21.56 -13.01 -13.72
N LYS A 99 -22.06 -11.87 -13.24
CA LYS A 99 -22.11 -10.63 -14.02
C LYS A 99 -20.71 -10.17 -14.43
N LEU A 100 -19.73 -10.24 -13.53
CA LEU A 100 -18.33 -9.90 -13.82
C LEU A 100 -17.77 -10.76 -14.95
N ILE A 101 -17.96 -12.08 -14.88
CA ILE A 101 -17.45 -13.01 -15.91
C ILE A 101 -18.03 -12.66 -17.28
N LYS A 102 -19.36 -12.49 -17.39
CA LYS A 102 -20.03 -12.10 -18.64
C LYS A 102 -19.53 -10.76 -19.17
N LEU A 103 -19.37 -9.75 -18.31
CA LEU A 103 -18.88 -8.44 -18.72
C LEU A 103 -17.41 -8.45 -19.16
N HIS A 104 -16.59 -9.33 -18.57
CA HIS A 104 -15.19 -9.52 -18.96
C HIS A 104 -15.08 -10.20 -20.32
N GLU A 105 -15.92 -11.19 -20.61
CA GLU A 105 -15.99 -11.84 -21.94
C GLU A 105 -16.34 -10.83 -23.04
N ILE A 106 -17.24 -9.89 -22.77
CA ILE A 106 -17.67 -8.88 -23.75
C ILE A 106 -16.66 -7.73 -23.88
N ASN A 107 -16.14 -7.21 -22.77
CA ASN A 107 -15.37 -5.95 -22.75
C ASN A 107 -13.85 -6.16 -22.60
N GLY A 108 -13.37 -7.39 -22.46
CA GLY A 108 -11.98 -7.70 -22.14
C GLY A 108 -11.51 -7.03 -20.86
N ASN A 109 -10.24 -6.59 -20.83
CA ASN A 109 -9.62 -5.98 -19.64
C ASN A 109 -10.00 -4.49 -19.42
N ASN A 110 -11.14 -4.03 -19.93
CA ASN A 110 -11.63 -2.67 -19.72
C ASN A 110 -12.29 -2.52 -18.34
N TRP A 111 -11.47 -2.61 -17.28
CA TRP A 111 -11.93 -2.63 -15.89
C TRP A 111 -12.70 -1.37 -15.46
N VAL A 112 -12.40 -0.22 -16.08
CA VAL A 112 -13.14 1.03 -15.80
C VAL A 112 -14.59 0.88 -16.28
N LYS A 113 -14.80 0.41 -17.51
CA LYS A 113 -16.13 0.18 -18.06
C LYS A 113 -16.89 -0.89 -17.28
N ILE A 114 -16.25 -2.04 -17.03
CA ILE A 114 -16.86 -3.13 -16.25
C ILE A 114 -17.21 -2.63 -14.83
N GLY A 115 -16.34 -1.84 -14.21
CA GLY A 115 -16.61 -1.20 -12.92
C GLY A 115 -17.87 -0.35 -12.95
N ILE A 116 -18.04 0.51 -13.96
CA ILE A 116 -19.24 1.33 -14.14
C ILE A 116 -20.48 0.44 -14.29
N ASP A 117 -20.43 -0.58 -15.15
CA ASP A 117 -21.57 -1.50 -15.40
C ASP A 117 -21.93 -2.36 -14.17
N MET A 118 -20.97 -2.61 -13.29
CA MET A 118 -21.16 -3.27 -12.00
C MET A 118 -21.51 -2.29 -10.86
N GLY A 119 -21.45 -0.98 -11.12
CA GLY A 119 -21.50 0.06 -10.09
C GLY A 119 -20.44 -0.12 -9.00
N ARG A 120 -19.25 -0.66 -9.33
CA ARG A 120 -18.12 -0.91 -8.42
C ARG A 120 -16.86 -0.24 -8.94
N ASN A 121 -15.87 -0.04 -8.07
CA ASN A 121 -14.56 0.47 -8.51
C ASN A 121 -13.94 -0.53 -9.50
N GLY A 122 -13.55 -0.06 -10.70
CA GLY A 122 -12.89 -0.91 -11.70
C GLY A 122 -11.65 -1.65 -11.16
N ARG A 123 -10.88 -1.04 -10.26
CA ARG A 123 -9.77 -1.73 -9.58
C ARG A 123 -10.23 -2.85 -8.65
N SER A 124 -11.36 -2.66 -7.96
CA SER A 124 -11.95 -3.72 -7.13
C SER A 124 -12.41 -4.90 -7.98
N VAL A 125 -12.95 -4.61 -9.16
CA VAL A 125 -13.39 -5.62 -10.13
C VAL A 125 -12.20 -6.39 -10.68
N GLN A 126 -11.15 -5.70 -11.12
CA GLN A 126 -9.89 -6.31 -11.54
C GLN A 126 -9.32 -7.22 -10.46
N ASN A 127 -9.16 -6.70 -9.24
CA ASN A 127 -8.63 -7.49 -8.13
C ASN A 127 -9.45 -8.76 -7.85
N LYS A 128 -10.78 -8.71 -8.04
CA LYS A 128 -11.64 -9.88 -7.87
C LYS A 128 -11.42 -10.91 -8.98
N MET A 129 -11.31 -10.46 -10.23
CA MET A 129 -11.02 -11.35 -11.36
C MET A 129 -9.65 -12.03 -11.21
N ASP A 130 -8.62 -11.25 -10.89
CA ASP A 130 -7.26 -11.75 -10.62
C ASP A 130 -7.27 -12.78 -9.48
N ALA A 131 -8.01 -12.51 -8.40
CA ALA A 131 -8.14 -13.45 -7.29
C ALA A 131 -8.82 -14.76 -7.70
N MET A 132 -9.85 -14.71 -8.56
CA MET A 132 -10.52 -15.90 -9.07
C MET A 132 -9.60 -16.72 -9.99
N GLN A 133 -8.87 -16.06 -10.89
CA GLN A 133 -7.88 -16.73 -11.74
C GLN A 133 -6.77 -17.35 -10.90
N ASN A 134 -6.22 -16.61 -9.93
CA ASN A 134 -5.21 -17.11 -9.02
C ASN A 134 -5.70 -18.32 -8.21
N SER A 135 -6.97 -18.37 -7.79
CA SER A 135 -7.52 -19.52 -7.08
C SER A 135 -7.70 -20.78 -7.94
N LYS A 136 -7.78 -20.63 -9.26
CA LYS A 136 -7.79 -21.77 -10.20
C LYS A 136 -6.40 -22.32 -10.45
N ILE A 137 -5.38 -21.45 -10.43
CA ILE A 137 -3.99 -21.80 -10.74
C ILE A 137 -3.23 -22.26 -9.50
N TYR A 138 -3.47 -21.62 -8.36
CA TYR A 138 -2.68 -21.82 -7.14
C TYR A 138 -3.54 -22.30 -5.97
N ASN A 139 -2.96 -23.20 -5.18
CA ASN A 139 -3.55 -23.68 -3.94
C ASN A 139 -3.75 -22.54 -2.94
N SER A 140 -4.86 -22.57 -2.22
CA SER A 140 -5.15 -21.67 -1.11
C SER A 140 -5.17 -22.42 0.23
N GLY A 141 -5.12 -21.70 1.35
CA GLY A 141 -5.12 -22.34 2.68
C GLY A 141 -3.73 -22.78 3.17
N LYS A 142 -3.72 -23.65 4.19
CA LYS A 142 -2.49 -24.11 4.87
C LYS A 142 -1.56 -24.83 3.88
N TRP A 143 -0.26 -24.69 4.10
CA TRP A 143 0.75 -25.45 3.36
C TRP A 143 0.76 -26.88 3.89
N ASN A 144 0.64 -27.86 2.99
CA ASN A 144 0.80 -29.26 3.37
C ASN A 144 2.30 -29.62 3.49
N GLU A 145 2.60 -30.77 4.09
CA GLU A 145 3.98 -31.17 4.36
C GLU A 145 4.81 -31.32 3.08
N LYS A 146 4.24 -31.89 2.02
CA LYS A 146 4.90 -32.02 0.70
C LYS A 146 5.20 -30.67 0.07
N GLU A 147 4.27 -29.72 0.13
CA GLU A 147 4.47 -28.34 -0.34
C GLU A 147 5.58 -27.64 0.45
N CYS A 148 5.63 -27.84 1.77
CA CYS A 148 6.71 -27.31 2.63
C CYS A 148 8.07 -27.91 2.24
N THR A 149 8.14 -29.23 2.04
CA THR A 149 9.39 -29.90 1.63
C THR A 149 9.87 -29.39 0.27
N ASN A 150 9.00 -29.40 -0.75
CA ASN A 150 9.33 -28.88 -2.08
C ASN A 150 9.79 -27.42 -2.03
N PHE A 151 9.18 -26.61 -1.17
CA PHE A 151 9.56 -25.21 -0.99
C PHE A 151 10.96 -25.06 -0.38
N LEU A 152 11.27 -25.84 0.65
CA LEU A 152 12.58 -25.82 1.30
C LEU A 152 13.68 -26.35 0.38
N GLU A 153 13.40 -27.41 -0.38
CA GLU A 153 14.31 -27.94 -1.41
C GLU A 153 14.59 -26.90 -2.49
N ALA A 154 13.54 -26.26 -3.03
CA ALA A 154 13.69 -25.21 -4.03
C ALA A 154 14.56 -24.06 -3.52
N ILE A 155 14.43 -23.67 -2.25
CA ILE A 155 15.27 -22.63 -1.65
C ILE A 155 16.72 -23.12 -1.45
N ALA A 156 16.89 -24.33 -0.93
CA ALA A 156 18.21 -24.91 -0.66
C ALA A 156 19.03 -25.03 -1.94
N GLU A 157 18.42 -25.54 -3.01
CA GLU A 157 19.02 -25.67 -4.35
C GLU A 157 19.36 -24.32 -4.96
N CYS A 158 18.50 -23.32 -4.80
CA CYS A 158 18.73 -22.04 -5.46
C CYS A 158 19.92 -21.28 -4.85
N LYS A 159 20.14 -21.30 -3.54
CA LYS A 159 21.15 -20.38 -2.95
C LYS A 159 21.80 -20.75 -1.62
N GLY A 160 21.49 -21.89 -1.00
CA GLY A 160 21.98 -22.23 0.35
C GLY A 160 21.47 -21.26 1.45
N ASN A 161 21.68 -21.61 2.73
CA ASN A 161 20.95 -21.03 3.86
C ASN A 161 21.19 -19.53 4.21
N ASN A 162 22.04 -18.79 3.49
CA ASN A 162 22.58 -17.49 3.94
C ASN A 162 22.28 -16.28 3.05
N VAL A 163 21.18 -16.30 2.29
CA VAL A 163 20.89 -15.23 1.31
C VAL A 163 19.82 -14.27 1.82
N SER A 164 20.02 -12.98 1.51
CA SER A 164 19.06 -11.91 1.82
C SER A 164 17.72 -12.14 1.11
N TYR A 165 16.61 -11.87 1.79
CA TYR A 165 15.26 -11.87 1.21
C TYR A 165 15.18 -11.11 -0.13
N SER A 166 15.92 -10.01 -0.24
CA SER A 166 15.94 -9.16 -1.43
C SER A 166 16.64 -9.79 -2.64
N ASP A 167 17.53 -10.75 -2.42
CA ASP A 167 18.36 -11.34 -3.47
C ASP A 167 17.90 -12.78 -3.80
N MET A 168 16.69 -13.14 -3.35
CA MET A 168 16.09 -14.45 -3.55
C MET A 168 15.50 -14.57 -4.97
N PRO A 169 15.86 -15.63 -5.73
CA PRO A 169 15.35 -15.84 -7.08
C PRO A 169 13.94 -16.41 -7.03
N TRP A 170 12.97 -15.56 -6.73
CA TRP A 170 11.58 -15.96 -6.55
C TRP A 170 11.00 -16.65 -7.79
N ASP A 171 11.40 -16.20 -8.98
CA ASP A 171 10.91 -16.75 -10.24
C ASP A 171 11.30 -18.24 -10.38
N ASP A 172 12.55 -18.58 -10.11
CA ASP A 172 13.04 -19.97 -10.13
C ASP A 172 12.36 -20.84 -9.06
N ILE A 173 12.19 -20.28 -7.85
CA ILE A 173 11.53 -20.98 -6.73
C ILE A 173 10.10 -21.38 -7.11
N ILE A 174 9.39 -20.56 -7.86
CA ILE A 174 7.98 -20.81 -8.19
C ILE A 174 7.83 -21.82 -9.30
N LEU A 175 8.75 -21.81 -10.27
CA LEU A 175 8.82 -22.86 -11.28
C LEU A 175 9.02 -24.25 -10.65
N LYS A 176 9.67 -24.32 -9.48
CA LYS A 176 9.84 -25.57 -8.71
C LYS A 176 8.64 -25.89 -7.83
N VAL A 177 8.13 -24.90 -7.07
CA VAL A 177 7.01 -25.10 -6.13
C VAL A 177 5.70 -25.40 -6.87
N LYS A 178 5.44 -24.72 -8.00
CA LYS A 178 4.30 -24.85 -8.93
C LYS A 178 2.90 -24.65 -8.36
N THR A 179 2.67 -24.98 -7.09
CA THR A 179 1.34 -25.00 -6.46
C THR A 179 0.95 -23.67 -5.81
N ARG A 180 1.90 -22.73 -5.68
CA ARG A 180 1.71 -21.46 -4.95
C ARG A 180 2.25 -20.28 -5.75
N SER A 181 1.62 -19.13 -5.60
CA SER A 181 2.03 -17.89 -6.26
C SER A 181 3.29 -17.28 -5.64
N ILE A 182 3.94 -16.34 -6.35
CA ILE A 182 5.09 -15.57 -5.85
C ILE A 182 4.82 -15.03 -4.44
N GLU A 183 3.64 -14.41 -4.26
CA GLU A 183 3.29 -13.75 -3.02
C GLU A 183 3.05 -14.75 -1.89
N GLN A 184 2.47 -15.92 -2.19
CA GLN A 184 2.30 -16.98 -1.20
C GLN A 184 3.66 -17.55 -0.75
N CYS A 185 4.56 -17.82 -1.68
CA CYS A 185 5.93 -18.26 -1.42
C CYS A 185 6.70 -17.24 -0.57
N LYS A 186 6.64 -15.95 -0.94
CA LYS A 186 7.23 -14.86 -0.16
C LYS A 186 6.71 -14.81 1.27
N ASN A 187 5.40 -14.86 1.44
CA ASN A 187 4.78 -14.82 2.76
C ASN A 187 5.11 -16.06 3.60
N HIS A 188 5.16 -17.24 2.98
CA HIS A 188 5.53 -18.49 3.65
C HIS A 188 6.98 -18.47 4.12
N TRP A 189 7.93 -18.02 3.29
CA TRP A 189 9.32 -17.81 3.70
C TRP A 189 9.46 -16.81 4.85
N VAL A 190 8.80 -15.66 4.73
CA VAL A 190 8.83 -14.66 5.81
C VAL A 190 8.35 -15.28 7.11
N GLN A 191 7.28 -16.07 7.09
CA GLN A 191 6.79 -16.77 8.27
C GLN A 191 7.77 -17.84 8.78
N SER A 192 8.34 -18.68 7.91
CA SER A 192 9.27 -19.74 8.31
C SER A 192 10.54 -19.16 8.94
N VAL A 193 11.12 -18.11 8.35
CA VAL A 193 12.28 -17.39 8.92
C VAL A 193 11.90 -16.72 10.24
N ILE A 194 10.74 -16.07 10.33
CA ILE A 194 10.27 -15.49 11.59
C ILE A 194 10.18 -16.56 12.70
N VAL A 195 9.66 -17.75 12.40
CA VAL A 195 9.58 -18.86 13.36
C VAL A 195 10.95 -19.39 13.78
N GLN A 196 11.91 -19.46 12.85
CA GLN A 196 13.30 -19.88 13.16
C GLN A 196 14.05 -18.84 14.03
N THR A 197 13.66 -17.57 13.99
CA THR A 197 14.31 -16.49 14.76
C THR A 197 13.87 -16.36 16.23
N ARG A 198 13.28 -17.40 16.82
CA ARG A 198 12.70 -17.51 18.19
C ARG A 198 13.56 -17.09 19.39
N LYS A 199 14.80 -16.63 19.19
CA LYS A 199 15.70 -16.10 20.25
C LYS A 199 15.87 -14.58 20.16
N TRP A 200 14.79 -13.83 19.96
CA TRP A 200 14.82 -12.36 19.97
C TRP A 200 14.60 -11.84 21.40
N ASN A 201 15.52 -11.02 21.92
CA ASN A 201 15.48 -10.51 23.29
C ASN A 201 15.49 -8.96 23.33
N PRO A 202 15.15 -8.33 24.47
CA PRO A 202 15.12 -6.87 24.60
C PRO A 202 16.45 -6.18 24.24
N ILE A 203 17.59 -6.81 24.55
CA ILE A 203 18.92 -6.29 24.17
C ILE A 203 19.05 -6.14 22.64
N LYS A 204 18.45 -7.05 21.85
CA LYS A 204 18.45 -6.98 20.39
C LYS A 204 17.54 -5.87 19.86
N ASN A 205 16.47 -5.51 20.56
CA ASN A 205 15.67 -4.32 20.24
C ASN A 205 16.59 -3.09 20.27
N TYR A 206 17.32 -2.88 21.37
CA TYR A 206 18.22 -1.73 21.51
C TYR A 206 19.30 -1.73 20.43
N ARG A 207 19.92 -2.90 20.16
CA ARG A 207 20.91 -3.05 19.10
C ARG A 207 20.36 -2.74 17.70
N LEU A 208 19.10 -3.09 17.41
CA LEU A 208 18.45 -2.77 16.15
C LEU A 208 18.26 -1.26 16.00
N ILE A 209 17.64 -0.60 16.99
CA ILE A 209 17.40 0.84 16.92
C ILE A 209 18.72 1.63 16.92
N LYS A 210 19.70 1.25 17.75
CA LYS A 210 21.04 1.88 17.75
C LYS A 210 21.71 1.78 16.38
N ARG A 211 21.53 0.68 15.64
CA ARG A 211 22.07 0.52 14.28
C ARG A 211 21.34 1.40 13.27
N ILE A 212 20.02 1.52 13.36
CA ILE A 212 19.21 2.42 12.53
C ILE A 212 19.63 3.88 12.80
N TYR A 213 19.71 4.28 14.06
CA TYR A 213 20.13 5.62 14.47
C TYR A 213 21.51 6.00 13.92
N LYS A 214 22.48 5.08 14.00
CA LYS A 214 23.83 5.28 13.45
C LYS A 214 23.89 5.50 11.93
N GLN A 215 22.87 5.09 11.18
CA GLN A 215 22.80 5.38 9.74
C GLN A 215 22.39 6.83 9.45
N LYS A 216 21.94 7.59 10.47
CA LYS A 216 21.35 8.93 10.33
C LYS A 216 20.31 9.03 9.19
N PRO A 217 19.32 8.13 9.13
CA PRO A 217 18.29 8.20 8.10
C PRO A 217 17.50 9.50 8.22
N VAL A 218 17.21 10.14 7.09
CA VAL A 218 16.33 11.32 7.02
C VAL A 218 14.87 10.92 7.29
N HIS A 219 14.48 9.71 6.90
CA HIS A 219 13.12 9.20 7.10
C HIS A 219 13.10 7.68 7.26
N GLN A 220 11.98 7.10 7.71
CA GLN A 220 11.85 5.64 7.87
C GLN A 220 12.06 4.85 6.56
N PHE A 221 11.87 5.50 5.41
CA PHE A 221 12.07 4.91 4.08
C PHE A 221 13.53 4.98 3.61
N SER A 222 14.36 5.83 4.23
CA SER A 222 15.79 5.95 3.92
C SER A 222 16.65 5.02 4.79
N ILE A 223 16.04 4.06 5.49
CA ILE A 223 16.76 3.06 6.27
C ILE A 223 17.34 2.02 5.31
N ASP A 224 18.66 1.83 5.34
CA ASP A 224 19.30 0.74 4.62
C ASP A 224 19.18 -0.56 5.42
N TRP A 225 18.13 -1.32 5.10
CA TRP A 225 17.86 -2.60 5.73
C TRP A 225 18.88 -3.70 5.37
N LYS A 226 19.49 -3.64 4.18
CA LYS A 226 20.53 -4.60 3.77
C LYS A 226 21.76 -4.46 4.64
N LEU A 227 22.18 -3.22 4.92
CA LEU A 227 23.30 -2.95 5.83
C LEU A 227 23.01 -3.43 7.26
N ILE A 228 21.76 -3.30 7.73
CA ILE A 228 21.36 -3.78 9.07
C ILE A 228 21.41 -5.31 9.11
N GLU A 229 20.82 -5.98 8.13
CA GLU A 229 20.82 -7.44 8.01
C GLU A 229 22.25 -8.00 7.99
N LYS A 230 23.15 -7.40 7.19
CA LYS A 230 24.58 -7.72 7.18
C LYS A 230 25.23 -7.57 8.55
N LYS A 231 24.92 -6.50 9.30
CA LYS A 231 25.42 -6.29 10.69
C LYS A 231 24.86 -7.29 11.70
N PHE A 232 23.77 -7.99 11.38
CA PHE A 232 23.25 -9.12 12.13
C PHE A 232 23.73 -10.48 11.58
N LYS A 233 24.72 -10.48 10.66
CA LYS A 233 25.27 -11.67 10.00
C LYS A 233 24.20 -12.52 9.32
N TYR A 234 23.20 -11.88 8.70
CA TYR A 234 22.07 -12.55 8.02
C TYR A 234 21.21 -13.47 8.92
N LYS A 235 21.46 -13.49 10.23
CA LYS A 235 20.67 -14.27 11.20
C LYS A 235 19.22 -13.81 11.31
N TYR A 236 18.95 -12.56 10.94
CA TYR A 236 17.63 -11.94 10.98
C TYR A 236 17.36 -11.25 9.65
N GLN A 237 16.40 -11.80 8.89
CA GLN A 237 16.07 -11.30 7.57
C GLN A 237 15.37 -9.93 7.62
N ILE A 238 15.51 -9.13 6.56
CA ILE A 238 14.91 -7.78 6.44
C ILE A 238 13.44 -7.70 6.88
N PRO A 239 12.51 -8.59 6.42
CA PRO A 239 11.10 -8.49 6.79
C PRO A 239 10.86 -8.63 8.30
N PHE A 240 11.64 -9.48 8.98
CA PHE A 240 11.57 -9.63 10.43
C PHE A 240 12.04 -8.36 11.15
N LEU A 241 13.15 -7.76 10.71
CA LEU A 241 13.71 -6.54 11.30
C LEU A 241 12.75 -5.34 11.13
N GLN A 242 12.14 -5.21 9.94
CA GLN A 242 11.12 -4.20 9.65
C GLN A 242 9.89 -4.36 10.54
N ARG A 243 9.40 -5.59 10.72
CA ARG A 243 8.26 -5.88 11.60
C ARG A 243 8.57 -5.52 13.05
N LYS A 244 9.78 -5.85 13.55
CA LYS A 244 10.23 -5.48 14.90
C LYS A 244 10.33 -3.97 15.07
N PHE A 245 10.90 -3.25 14.10
CA PHE A 245 10.94 -1.80 14.11
C PHE A 245 9.55 -1.17 14.16
N LYS A 246 8.64 -1.62 13.28
CA LYS A 246 7.25 -1.14 13.25
C LYS A 246 6.54 -1.36 14.59
N PHE A 247 6.74 -2.53 15.20
CA PHE A 247 6.19 -2.83 16.52
C PHE A 247 6.74 -1.88 17.59
N MET A 248 8.06 -1.72 17.70
CA MET A 248 8.68 -0.81 18.68
C MET A 248 8.23 0.64 18.48
N LYS A 249 8.14 1.10 17.24
CA LYS A 249 7.62 2.43 16.89
C LYS A 249 6.15 2.60 17.34
N SER A 250 5.31 1.58 17.19
CA SER A 250 3.91 1.64 17.64
C SER A 250 3.74 1.69 19.15
N GLN A 251 4.67 1.12 19.93
CA GLN A 251 4.61 1.12 21.39
C GLN A 251 5.13 2.43 22.00
N SER A 252 6.09 3.09 21.34
CA SER A 252 6.64 4.35 21.82
C SER A 252 5.66 5.51 21.57
N LYS A 253 4.84 5.83 22.58
CA LYS A 253 3.84 6.91 22.57
C LYS A 253 4.44 8.29 22.21
N CYS A 254 5.72 8.51 22.52
CA CYS A 254 6.42 9.77 22.27
C CYS A 254 6.83 9.98 20.80
N THR A 255 6.81 8.96 19.95
CA THR A 255 7.15 9.11 18.52
C THR A 255 6.19 10.02 17.75
N LYS A 256 4.97 10.24 18.26
CA LYS A 256 4.00 11.17 17.67
C LYS A 256 4.23 12.63 18.05
N LYS A 257 5.14 12.89 18.99
CA LYS A 257 5.38 14.23 19.56
C LYS A 257 6.48 15.02 18.85
N SER A 258 7.30 14.36 18.01
CA SER A 258 8.38 15.01 17.26
C SER A 258 8.24 14.75 15.76
N THR A 259 8.49 15.77 14.95
CA THR A 259 8.56 15.71 13.50
C THR A 259 9.93 15.23 13.00
N ASP A 260 10.98 15.32 13.82
CA ASP A 260 12.31 14.85 13.49
C ASP A 260 12.45 13.33 13.68
N PHE A 261 12.97 12.67 12.65
CA PHE A 261 13.10 11.22 12.68
C PHE A 261 14.23 10.75 13.60
N GLN A 262 15.29 11.54 13.79
CA GLN A 262 16.37 11.17 14.71
C GLN A 262 15.89 11.22 16.17
N GLU A 263 15.15 12.25 16.55
CA GLU A 263 14.48 12.35 17.84
C GLU A 263 13.47 11.22 18.06
N GLN A 264 12.66 10.87 17.05
CA GLN A 264 11.79 9.70 17.13
C GLN A 264 12.56 8.41 17.44
N LEU A 265 13.73 8.21 16.82
CA LEU A 265 14.58 7.05 17.09
C LEU A 265 15.14 7.08 18.52
N VAL A 266 15.47 8.25 19.06
CA VAL A 266 15.88 8.40 20.48
C VAL A 266 14.77 8.00 21.43
N TYR A 267 13.53 8.45 21.20
CA TYR A 267 12.39 8.03 22.02
C TYR A 267 12.14 6.52 21.98
N ILE A 268 12.32 5.90 20.81
CA ILE A 268 12.23 4.43 20.69
C ILE A 268 13.40 3.78 21.45
N MET A 269 14.63 4.31 21.37
CA MET A 269 15.77 3.77 22.11
C MET A 269 15.57 3.82 23.63
N LEU A 270 15.01 4.90 24.16
CA LEU A 270 14.72 5.05 25.59
C LEU A 270 13.66 4.04 26.05
N TYR A 271 12.55 3.93 25.30
CA TYR A 271 11.49 2.95 25.58
C TYR A 271 11.98 1.49 25.56
N VAL A 272 12.95 1.19 24.70
CA VAL A 272 13.47 -0.17 24.54
C VAL A 272 14.47 -0.54 25.63
N LYS A 273 15.03 0.44 26.36
CA LYS A 273 15.95 0.23 27.48
C LYS A 273 15.23 -0.01 28.81
N SER A 274 14.02 0.54 28.98
CA SER A 274 13.13 0.31 30.13
C SER A 274 12.49 -1.07 30.04
#